data_AF-A0A7T5CFZ1-F1
#
_entry.id   AF-A0A7T5CFZ1-F1
#
_cell.length_a   1.000
_cell.length_b   1.000
_cell.length_c   1.000
_cell.angle_alpha   90.00
_cell.angle_beta   90.00
_cell.angle_gamma   90.00
#
_symmetry.space_group_name_H-M   'P 1'
#
loop_
_entity.id
_entity.type
_entity.pdbx_description
1 polymer ?
#
loop_
_entity_poly.entity_id
_entity_poly.type
_entity_poly.pdbx_seq_one_letter_code
_entity_poly.pdbx_strand_id
1 'polypeptide(L)'
;MPDLPSHHDQPTYLAERLPADAPRRLDAATLATALARPIVFVDLETTGTDAQRDRITEIGVVEVGPDGVTEWDTLLDPGCAIPPFIQRMTGITEEMVRGQPTFETLAESLAERLHGKLFVAHNARFDYGFLKQSFSRAGITFRADVLCTVRLSRALFPSVERHGLDALIARFGLQPKGRHRALADAELLWQFWQQVHGLYSVELVESAIASLVKRASLPAGLEETALDDVPQAPGVYLFHGDNDTPLYVGKSVNLRQRIGAHFSGDYRYGKDLRLSRAVRRVEWRETGGEIGALLQEALLVKQLEPVHNTLLRRKGPLFAWELPDGLMAPRLRSDRDTDFSRHRGLFAVSASRAGAYARLRELAEQHGLCQATLTLEPRSRMGTPCFARQLHRCAGACVGAEPLRAHRERLADALRPLAVAPWPFTGPIAWREQDHARAQWHVVDNWCYLGSVASLDDAQTLLGEPARFDLDSYQILAPHRGRLLAEAVVLPRPSTFELRPCEPIVAARRDSAAGPARPRRIPAAQTPLPLFEF
;
A
#
# COMPACT_ATOMS: atom_id res chain seq x y z
N MET A 1 -6.20 27.86 43.41
CA MET A 1 -6.41 26.41 43.24
C MET A 1 -6.62 26.15 41.77
N PRO A 2 -5.78 25.35 41.09
CA PRO A 2 -6.10 24.83 39.77
C PRO A 2 -7.08 23.66 39.91
N ASP A 3 -8.04 23.56 39.00
CA ASP A 3 -9.14 22.60 39.08
C ASP A 3 -8.68 21.13 38.95
N LEU A 4 -9.33 20.26 39.71
CA LEU A 4 -9.25 18.81 39.53
C LEU A 4 -10.01 18.41 38.25
N PRO A 5 -9.42 17.58 37.36
CA PRO A 5 -10.09 17.16 36.13
C PRO A 5 -11.36 16.36 36.42
N SER A 6 -12.41 16.60 35.64
CA SER A 6 -13.74 16.04 35.83
C SER A 6 -13.80 14.52 35.58
N HIS A 7 -14.71 13.85 36.30
CA HIS A 7 -14.84 12.39 36.35
C HIS A 7 -15.17 11.65 35.02
N HIS A 8 -15.23 12.34 33.88
CA HIS A 8 -15.59 11.75 32.58
C HIS A 8 -14.39 11.33 31.69
N ASP A 9 -13.16 11.66 32.07
CA ASP A 9 -11.94 11.40 31.28
C ASP A 9 -11.11 10.18 31.75
N GLN A 10 -11.68 9.30 32.58
CA GLN A 10 -10.98 8.07 32.99
C GLN A 10 -11.00 7.02 31.85
N PRO A 11 -9.84 6.46 31.44
CA PRO A 11 -9.80 5.42 30.43
C PRO A 11 -10.68 4.22 30.77
N THR A 12 -11.35 3.64 29.77
CA THR A 12 -12.03 2.35 29.94
C THR A 12 -10.98 1.24 29.94
N TYR A 13 -10.75 0.65 31.11
CA TYR A 13 -9.87 -0.50 31.37
C TYR A 13 -10.55 -1.82 30.93
N LEU A 14 -9.79 -2.92 30.85
CA LEU A 14 -10.41 -4.26 30.77
C LEU A 14 -11.21 -4.53 32.05
N ALA A 15 -12.31 -5.29 31.93
CA ALA A 15 -13.28 -5.47 33.01
C ALA A 15 -12.72 -6.20 34.25
N GLU A 16 -11.69 -7.02 34.08
CA GLU A 16 -11.05 -7.83 35.13
C GLU A 16 -9.91 -7.08 35.82
N ARG A 17 -10.21 -5.89 36.35
CA ARG A 17 -9.25 -5.08 37.13
C ARG A 17 -9.22 -5.54 38.59
N LEU A 18 -8.05 -5.56 39.20
CA LEU A 18 -7.89 -5.87 40.64
C LEU A 18 -8.62 -4.83 41.52
N PRO A 19 -9.13 -5.21 42.71
CA PRO A 19 -9.82 -4.29 43.61
C PRO A 19 -8.96 -3.09 44.02
N ALA A 20 -9.59 -1.91 44.19
CA ALA A 20 -8.89 -0.64 44.39
C ALA A 20 -8.03 -0.55 45.67
N ASP A 21 -8.29 -1.45 46.64
CA ASP A 21 -7.63 -1.57 47.95
C ASP A 21 -6.50 -2.61 47.97
N ALA A 22 -6.25 -3.32 46.86
CA ALA A 22 -5.07 -4.17 46.73
C ALA A 22 -3.78 -3.30 46.73
N PRO A 23 -2.65 -3.80 47.23
CA PRO A 23 -1.38 -3.07 47.21
C PRO A 23 -0.98 -2.75 45.75
N ARG A 24 -1.03 -1.45 45.39
CA ARG A 24 -0.87 -0.95 44.00
C ARG A 24 0.53 -1.12 43.40
N ARG A 25 1.45 -1.67 44.18
CA ARG A 25 2.68 -2.30 43.71
C ARG A 25 2.76 -3.66 44.40
N LEU A 26 2.72 -4.74 43.61
CA LEU A 26 3.43 -5.95 44.01
C LEU A 26 4.90 -5.56 44.17
N ASP A 27 5.56 -6.01 45.23
CA ASP A 27 6.97 -5.73 45.39
C ASP A 27 7.77 -6.41 44.28
N ALA A 28 8.93 -5.84 43.96
CA ALA A 28 9.74 -6.26 42.82
C ALA A 28 10.19 -7.73 42.92
N ALA A 29 10.44 -8.23 44.14
CA ALA A 29 10.87 -9.60 44.38
C ALA A 29 9.71 -10.59 44.19
N THR A 30 8.55 -10.32 44.78
CA THR A 30 7.32 -11.11 44.60
C THR A 30 6.95 -11.23 43.12
N LEU A 31 7.01 -10.12 42.37
CA LEU A 31 6.73 -10.17 40.93
C LEU A 31 7.78 -10.99 40.18
N ALA A 32 9.08 -10.81 40.46
CA ALA A 32 10.17 -11.55 39.82
C ALA A 32 10.11 -13.07 40.08
N THR A 33 9.73 -13.49 41.30
CA THR A 33 9.52 -14.90 41.66
C THR A 33 8.26 -15.51 41.01
N ALA A 34 7.26 -14.69 40.66
CA ALA A 34 6.01 -15.14 40.06
C ALA A 34 6.07 -15.31 38.52
N LEU A 35 7.16 -14.91 37.87
CA LEU A 35 7.28 -14.99 36.40
C LEU A 35 7.49 -16.43 35.93
N ALA A 36 6.75 -16.84 34.90
CA ALA A 36 6.88 -18.17 34.28
C ALA A 36 8.24 -18.39 33.56
N ARG A 37 8.99 -17.31 33.33
CA ARG A 37 10.35 -17.29 32.76
C ARG A 37 11.04 -15.96 33.07
N PRO A 38 12.38 -15.89 33.05
CA PRO A 38 13.09 -14.61 33.18
C PRO A 38 12.74 -13.64 32.03
N ILE A 39 12.78 -12.35 32.34
CA ILE A 39 12.43 -11.24 31.45
C ILE A 39 13.59 -10.25 31.41
N VAL A 40 13.86 -9.68 30.24
CA VAL A 40 14.81 -8.58 30.07
C VAL A 40 14.10 -7.40 29.43
N PHE A 41 14.08 -6.27 30.14
CA PHE A 41 13.66 -4.98 29.60
C PHE A 41 14.88 -4.32 28.97
N VAL A 42 14.79 -3.99 27.68
CA VAL A 42 15.91 -3.49 26.90
C VAL A 42 15.50 -2.23 26.16
N ASP A 43 16.41 -1.27 26.14
CA ASP A 43 16.33 -0.02 25.38
C ASP A 43 17.73 0.29 24.84
N LEU A 44 17.83 1.05 23.75
CA LEU A 44 19.08 1.31 23.01
C LEU A 44 19.20 2.76 22.58
N GLU A 45 20.37 3.35 22.80
CA GLU A 45 20.76 4.57 22.10
C GLU A 45 21.62 4.24 20.88
N THR A 46 21.42 4.99 19.80
CA THR A 46 21.95 4.66 18.46
C THR A 46 22.36 5.89 17.68
N THR A 47 23.29 5.74 16.73
CA THR A 47 23.77 6.83 15.86
C THR A 47 22.76 7.27 14.79
N GLY A 48 21.57 6.65 14.73
CA GLY A 48 20.52 6.94 13.76
C GLY A 48 19.41 5.88 13.81
N THR A 49 18.47 5.92 12.86
CA THR A 49 17.26 5.07 12.90
C THR A 49 17.29 3.84 11.99
N ASP A 50 18.38 3.60 11.27
CA ASP A 50 18.52 2.48 10.33
C ASP A 50 19.56 1.47 10.80
N ALA A 51 19.11 0.34 11.37
CA ALA A 51 19.98 -0.74 11.84
C ALA A 51 20.98 -1.27 10.79
N GLN A 52 20.68 -1.16 9.48
CA GLN A 52 21.59 -1.60 8.43
C GLN A 52 22.80 -0.67 8.23
N ARG A 53 22.66 0.62 8.54
CA ARG A 53 23.72 1.62 8.37
C ARG A 53 24.31 2.09 9.70
N ASP A 54 23.44 2.38 10.66
CA ASP A 54 23.74 3.07 11.91
C ASP A 54 24.24 2.05 12.97
N ARG A 55 24.61 2.52 14.17
CA ARG A 55 25.27 1.72 15.22
C ARG A 55 24.66 1.98 16.59
N ILE A 56 24.81 1.02 17.49
CA ILE A 56 24.42 1.15 18.90
C ILE A 56 25.55 1.91 19.63
N THR A 57 25.19 2.88 20.46
CA THR A 57 26.10 3.67 21.31
C THR A 57 25.90 3.42 22.80
N GLU A 58 24.72 2.95 23.21
CA GLU A 58 24.43 2.53 24.58
C GLU A 58 23.44 1.36 24.56
N ILE A 59 23.62 0.40 25.46
CA ILE A 59 22.64 -0.66 25.75
C ILE A 59 22.27 -0.56 27.22
N GLY A 60 20.98 -0.53 27.53
CA GLY A 60 20.45 -0.66 28.89
C GLY A 60 19.63 -1.94 29.01
N VAL A 61 19.90 -2.73 30.04
CA VAL A 61 19.17 -3.97 30.35
C VAL A 61 18.76 -3.98 31.81
N VAL A 62 17.45 -4.09 32.07
CA VAL A 62 16.92 -4.48 33.38
C VAL A 62 16.47 -5.92 33.29
N GLU A 63 17.19 -6.81 33.95
CA GLU A 63 16.92 -8.24 34.00
C GLU A 63 16.12 -8.59 35.25
N VAL A 64 15.06 -9.38 35.08
CA VAL A 64 14.13 -9.79 36.14
C VAL A 64 13.94 -11.31 36.07
N GLY A 65 14.24 -12.00 37.17
CA GLY A 65 14.15 -13.46 37.25
C GLY A 65 14.07 -13.98 38.69
N PRO A 66 14.18 -15.30 38.90
CA PRO A 66 14.05 -15.90 40.24
C PRO A 66 15.13 -15.40 41.21
N ASP A 67 16.30 -15.03 40.71
CA ASP A 67 17.43 -14.48 41.50
C ASP A 67 17.28 -12.97 41.82
N GLY A 68 16.17 -12.35 41.40
CA GLY A 68 15.82 -10.95 41.68
C GLY A 68 15.85 -10.05 40.45
N VAL A 69 16.16 -8.77 40.68
CA VAL A 69 16.29 -7.74 39.63
C VAL A 69 17.75 -7.31 39.55
N THR A 70 18.33 -7.30 38.35
CA THR A 70 19.68 -6.77 38.11
C THR A 70 19.67 -5.76 36.97
N GLU A 71 20.46 -4.70 37.12
CA GLU A 71 20.63 -3.64 36.13
C GLU A 71 22.01 -3.82 35.47
N TRP A 72 22.09 -3.68 34.15
CA TRP A 72 23.33 -3.70 33.40
C TRP A 72 23.25 -2.69 32.25
N ASP A 73 24.23 -1.81 32.19
CA ASP A 73 24.38 -0.85 31.11
C ASP A 73 25.81 -0.83 30.57
N THR A 74 25.96 -0.39 29.31
CA THR A 74 27.27 -0.16 28.72
C THR A 74 27.18 0.87 27.60
N LEU A 75 28.15 1.77 27.55
CA LEU A 75 28.45 2.56 26.35
C LEU A 75 29.27 1.69 25.40
N LEU A 76 29.07 1.87 24.09
CA LEU A 76 29.83 1.18 23.06
C LEU A 76 30.53 2.16 22.14
N ASP A 77 31.73 1.81 21.69
CA ASP A 77 32.37 2.49 20.57
C ASP A 77 31.67 2.06 19.27
N PRO A 78 30.93 2.95 18.57
CA PRO A 78 30.21 2.59 17.36
C PRO A 78 31.15 2.41 16.15
N GLY A 79 32.42 2.80 16.24
CA GLY A 79 33.36 2.83 15.12
C GLY A 79 32.99 3.83 14.01
N CYS A 80 32.06 4.76 14.27
CA CYS A 80 31.63 5.80 13.35
C CYS A 80 31.17 7.07 14.08
N ALA A 81 31.14 8.20 13.40
CA ALA A 81 30.71 9.47 14.01
C ALA A 81 29.21 9.47 14.36
N ILE A 82 28.90 9.90 15.58
CA ILE A 82 27.55 10.13 16.09
C ILE A 82 27.06 11.49 15.55
N PRO A 83 25.94 11.57 14.80
CA PRO A 83 25.44 12.83 14.28
C PRO A 83 25.17 13.87 15.39
N PRO A 84 25.51 15.17 15.21
CA PRO A 84 25.36 16.17 16.27
C PRO A 84 23.94 16.35 16.81
N PHE A 85 22.90 15.93 16.08
CA PHE A 85 21.52 15.95 16.57
C PHE A 85 21.22 14.79 17.54
N ILE A 86 21.84 13.61 17.33
CA ILE A 86 21.78 12.48 18.25
C ILE A 86 22.52 12.84 19.54
N GLN A 87 23.75 13.37 19.44
CA GLN A 87 24.53 13.77 20.62
C GLN A 87 23.77 14.78 21.51
N ARG A 88 22.99 15.70 20.92
CA ARG A 88 22.12 16.63 21.66
C ARG A 88 20.86 15.99 22.25
N MET A 89 20.38 14.88 21.69
CA MET A 89 19.18 14.19 22.13
C MET A 89 19.48 13.22 23.29
N THR A 90 20.56 12.45 23.17
CA THR A 90 20.95 11.39 24.12
C THR A 90 21.99 11.85 25.14
N GLY A 91 22.69 12.96 24.85
CA GLY A 91 23.81 13.44 25.64
C GLY A 91 25.11 12.62 25.47
N ILE A 92 25.12 11.59 24.61
CA ILE A 92 26.29 10.75 24.35
C ILE A 92 27.20 11.46 23.33
N THR A 93 28.44 11.79 23.71
CA THR A 93 29.44 12.41 22.82
C THR A 93 30.48 11.39 22.31
N GLU A 94 31.21 11.77 21.26
CA GLU A 94 32.34 10.99 20.72
C GLU A 94 33.37 10.62 21.79
N GLU A 95 33.63 11.52 22.74
CA GLU A 95 34.59 11.34 23.82
C GLU A 95 34.14 10.30 24.85
N MET A 96 32.82 10.13 25.02
CA MET A 96 32.25 9.15 25.96
C MET A 96 32.34 7.72 25.42
N VAL A 97 32.19 7.55 24.11
CA VAL A 97 32.23 6.25 23.42
C VAL A 97 33.63 5.82 23.00
N ARG A 98 34.57 6.75 22.82
CA ARG A 98 35.93 6.47 22.34
C ARG A 98 36.68 5.54 23.30
N GLY A 99 37.02 4.35 22.83
CA GLY A 99 37.75 3.35 23.62
C GLY A 99 36.87 2.56 24.61
N GLN A 100 35.55 2.70 24.53
CA GLN A 100 34.62 1.72 25.07
C GLN A 100 34.70 0.41 24.27
N PRO A 101 34.19 -0.73 24.79
CA PRO A 101 34.06 -1.94 23.99
C PRO A 101 33.23 -1.71 22.71
N THR A 102 33.58 -2.38 21.61
CA THR A 102 32.70 -2.45 20.43
C THR A 102 31.65 -3.53 20.63
N PHE A 103 30.57 -3.50 19.84
CA PHE A 103 29.51 -4.52 19.94
C PHE A 103 30.06 -5.93 19.75
N GLU A 104 30.97 -6.12 18.79
CA GLU A 104 31.60 -7.40 18.47
C GLU A 104 32.36 -7.97 19.68
N THR A 105 33.01 -7.13 20.49
CA THR A 105 33.73 -7.56 21.70
C THR A 105 32.81 -7.99 22.85
N LEU A 106 31.56 -7.52 22.87
CA LEU A 106 30.56 -7.87 23.88
C LEU A 106 29.56 -8.94 23.43
N ALA A 107 29.51 -9.24 22.13
CA ALA A 107 28.43 -10.00 21.51
C ALA A 107 28.18 -11.36 22.18
N GLU A 108 29.21 -12.15 22.49
CA GLU A 108 29.03 -13.45 23.17
C GLU A 108 28.38 -13.27 24.55
N SER A 109 28.95 -12.40 25.41
CA SER A 109 28.43 -12.14 26.75
C SER A 109 27.01 -11.54 26.78
N LEU A 110 26.68 -10.72 25.78
CA LEU A 110 25.34 -10.15 25.63
C LEU A 110 24.34 -11.19 25.10
N ALA A 111 24.76 -12.05 24.18
CA ALA A 111 23.93 -13.16 23.72
C ALA A 111 23.59 -14.11 24.87
N GLU A 112 24.55 -14.46 25.72
CA GLU A 112 24.33 -15.22 26.96
C GLU A 112 23.37 -14.49 27.91
N ARG A 113 23.57 -13.19 28.16
CA ARG A 113 22.66 -12.39 29.00
C ARG A 113 21.23 -12.37 28.48
N LEU A 114 21.00 -12.36 27.17
CA LEU A 114 19.66 -12.32 26.57
C LEU A 114 19.06 -13.71 26.32
N HIS A 115 19.84 -14.79 26.40
CA HIS A 115 19.43 -16.13 25.99
C HIS A 115 18.27 -16.71 26.82
N GLY A 116 17.23 -17.21 26.16
CA GLY A 116 16.09 -17.89 26.79
C GLY A 116 15.12 -16.98 27.54
N LYS A 117 15.37 -15.66 27.59
CA LYS A 117 14.56 -14.68 28.32
C LYS A 117 13.52 -14.03 27.40
N LEU A 118 12.42 -13.52 27.97
CA LEU A 118 11.48 -12.69 27.21
C LEU A 118 12.09 -11.30 26.99
N PHE A 119 12.30 -10.92 25.73
CA PHE A 119 12.81 -9.61 25.36
C PHE A 119 11.66 -8.59 25.33
N VAL A 120 11.73 -7.57 26.19
CA VAL A 120 10.69 -6.53 26.31
C VAL A 120 11.29 -5.17 26.00
N ALA A 121 10.72 -4.45 25.03
CA ALA A 121 11.18 -3.11 24.67
C ALA A 121 10.04 -2.19 24.24
N HIS A 122 10.29 -0.87 24.22
CA HIS A 122 9.30 0.13 23.82
C HIS A 122 9.40 0.40 22.32
N ASN A 123 8.34 0.06 21.57
CA ASN A 123 8.43 -0.04 20.11
C ASN A 123 9.48 -1.08 19.65
N ALA A 124 9.56 -2.22 20.35
CA ALA A 124 10.57 -3.29 20.26
C ALA A 124 11.04 -3.75 18.86
N ARG A 125 10.34 -3.43 17.77
CA ARG A 125 10.87 -3.58 16.40
C ARG A 125 12.17 -2.81 16.20
N PHE A 126 12.32 -1.66 16.86
CA PHE A 126 13.52 -0.83 16.80
C PHE A 126 14.70 -1.54 17.47
N ASP A 127 14.59 -1.78 18.78
CA ASP A 127 15.66 -2.30 19.62
C ASP A 127 16.09 -3.71 19.20
N TYR A 128 15.12 -4.59 18.99
CA TYR A 128 15.38 -5.94 18.51
C TYR A 128 15.98 -5.94 17.10
N GLY A 129 15.61 -4.98 16.25
CA GLY A 129 16.16 -4.83 14.90
C GLY A 129 17.64 -4.42 14.93
N PHE A 130 18.00 -3.46 15.78
CA PHE A 130 19.39 -3.06 16.00
C PHE A 130 20.22 -4.19 16.60
N LEU A 131 19.73 -4.88 17.63
CA LEU A 131 20.45 -6.03 18.20
C LEU A 131 20.61 -7.17 17.19
N LYS A 132 19.54 -7.61 16.50
CA LYS A 132 19.63 -8.67 15.47
C LYS A 132 20.69 -8.34 14.43
N GLN A 133 20.73 -7.09 13.95
CA GLN A 133 21.71 -6.69 12.94
C GLN A 133 23.14 -6.62 13.50
N SER A 134 23.35 -6.09 14.71
CA SER A 134 24.67 -6.04 15.34
C SER A 134 25.20 -7.44 15.67
N PHE A 135 24.35 -8.35 16.15
CA PHE A 135 24.69 -9.76 16.33
C PHE A 135 25.04 -10.44 15.00
N SER A 136 24.27 -10.17 13.94
CA SER A 136 24.58 -10.69 12.60
C SER A 136 25.94 -10.22 12.07
N ARG A 137 26.36 -8.97 12.34
CA ARG A 137 27.72 -8.48 12.02
C ARG A 137 28.80 -9.23 12.81
N ALA A 138 28.52 -9.58 14.07
CA ALA A 138 29.39 -10.39 14.92
C ALA A 138 29.34 -11.90 14.61
N GLY A 139 28.59 -12.35 13.59
CA GLY A 139 28.46 -13.75 13.22
C GLY A 139 27.52 -14.58 14.11
N ILE A 140 26.76 -13.93 15.02
CA ILE A 140 25.85 -14.59 15.96
C ILE A 140 24.40 -14.51 15.46
N THR A 141 23.74 -15.66 15.34
CA THR A 141 22.30 -15.72 15.05
C THR A 141 21.49 -15.43 16.32
N PHE A 142 21.09 -14.17 16.51
CA PHE A 142 20.24 -13.78 17.64
C PHE A 142 18.75 -14.00 17.36
N ARG A 143 18.09 -14.76 18.23
CA ARG A 143 16.63 -14.93 18.27
C ARG A 143 16.15 -14.89 19.71
N ALA A 144 15.08 -14.12 19.96
CA ALA A 144 14.38 -14.10 21.24
C ALA A 144 12.86 -14.03 21.05
N ASP A 145 12.10 -14.41 22.07
CA ASP A 145 10.69 -14.08 22.15
C ASP A 145 10.56 -12.58 22.44
N VAL A 146 9.86 -11.83 21.59
CA VAL A 146 9.79 -10.35 21.67
C VAL A 146 8.39 -9.88 22.05
N LEU A 147 8.33 -9.01 23.06
CA LEU A 147 7.14 -8.28 23.49
C LEU A 147 7.37 -6.77 23.37
N CYS A 148 6.46 -6.10 22.65
CA CYS A 148 6.46 -4.65 22.54
C CYS A 148 5.50 -4.03 23.57
N THR A 149 6.01 -3.20 24.48
CA THR A 149 5.21 -2.58 25.55
C THR A 149 4.09 -1.68 25.00
N VAL A 150 4.26 -1.10 23.81
CA VAL A 150 3.20 -0.37 23.09
C VAL A 150 2.05 -1.30 22.67
N ARG A 151 2.35 -2.52 22.21
CA ARG A 151 1.33 -3.52 21.85
C ARG A 151 0.62 -4.04 23.11
N LEU A 152 1.37 -4.33 24.17
CA LEU A 152 0.82 -4.73 25.48
C LEU A 152 -0.11 -3.63 26.03
N SER A 153 0.36 -2.38 26.05
CA SER A 153 -0.44 -1.24 26.52
C SER A 153 -1.72 -1.03 25.69
N ARG A 154 -1.69 -1.24 24.37
CA ARG A 154 -2.90 -1.21 23.53
C ARG A 154 -3.87 -2.35 23.81
N ALA A 155 -3.37 -3.55 24.09
CA ALA A 155 -4.20 -4.70 24.45
C ALA A 155 -4.88 -4.50 25.81
N LEU A 156 -4.15 -3.95 26.79
CA LEU A 156 -4.63 -3.74 28.16
C LEU A 156 -5.43 -2.45 28.36
N PHE A 157 -5.25 -1.43 27.51
CA PHE A 157 -5.90 -0.12 27.63
C PHE A 157 -6.46 0.35 26.27
N PRO A 158 -7.39 -0.40 25.63
CA PRO A 158 -7.79 -0.20 24.23
C PRO A 158 -8.58 1.09 23.96
N SER A 159 -9.07 1.75 25.01
CA SER A 159 -9.76 3.05 24.94
C SER A 159 -8.81 4.26 24.84
N VAL A 160 -7.50 4.05 24.98
CA VAL A 160 -6.52 5.14 25.01
C VAL A 160 -5.89 5.36 23.64
N GLU A 161 -5.74 6.62 23.24
CA GLU A 161 -5.13 6.96 21.95
C GLU A 161 -3.59 6.86 21.95
N ARG A 162 -2.95 7.32 23.05
CA ARG A 162 -1.48 7.49 23.13
C ARG A 162 -0.82 6.40 23.99
N HIS A 163 0.15 5.70 23.42
CA HIS A 163 0.89 4.62 24.10
C HIS A 163 2.42 4.73 23.97
N GLY A 164 2.94 5.90 23.56
CA GLY A 164 4.38 6.19 23.59
C GLY A 164 4.90 6.35 25.03
N LEU A 165 6.21 6.24 25.23
CA LEU A 165 6.81 6.15 26.57
C LEU A 165 6.42 7.33 27.47
N ASP A 166 6.49 8.58 26.97
CA ASP A 166 6.09 9.76 27.74
C ASP A 166 4.58 9.74 28.14
N ALA A 167 3.73 9.11 27.33
CA ALA A 167 2.31 8.91 27.65
C ALA A 167 2.09 7.77 28.67
N LEU A 168 3.03 6.82 28.80
CA LEU A 168 3.05 5.85 29.89
C LEU A 168 3.56 6.51 31.18
N ILE A 169 4.65 7.30 31.12
CA ILE A 169 5.18 8.08 32.25
C ILE A 169 4.08 8.93 32.87
N ALA A 170 3.41 9.75 32.05
CA ALA A 170 2.35 10.64 32.51
C ALA A 170 1.12 9.90 33.07
N ARG A 171 0.74 8.75 32.49
CA ARG A 171 -0.46 8.00 32.92
C ARG A 171 -0.25 7.21 34.21
N PHE A 172 0.91 6.59 34.36
CA PHE A 172 1.20 5.66 35.45
C PHE A 172 2.07 6.27 36.54
N GLY A 173 2.41 7.57 36.44
CA GLY A 173 3.24 8.27 37.41
C GLY A 173 4.64 7.66 37.52
N LEU A 174 5.19 7.16 36.41
CA LEU A 174 6.52 6.55 36.38
C LEU A 174 7.57 7.61 36.71
N GLN A 175 8.65 7.21 37.36
CA GLN A 175 9.69 8.11 37.85
C GLN A 175 10.94 7.98 36.97
N PRO A 176 11.15 8.87 35.98
CA PRO A 176 12.35 8.87 35.16
C PRO A 176 13.56 9.34 35.97
N LYS A 177 14.64 8.53 35.99
CA LYS A 177 15.98 8.99 36.42
C LYS A 177 16.68 9.83 35.34
N GLY A 178 16.15 9.79 34.12
CA GLY A 178 16.56 10.52 32.92
C GLY A 178 15.58 10.20 31.78
N ARG A 179 15.83 10.74 30.58
CA ARG A 179 15.19 10.35 29.31
C ARG A 179 16.28 10.34 28.24
N HIS A 180 16.15 9.47 27.23
CA HIS A 180 17.16 9.30 26.19
C HIS A 180 18.51 8.84 26.75
N ARG A 181 18.43 7.88 27.67
CA ARG A 181 19.55 7.09 28.22
C ARG A 181 19.03 5.69 28.46
N ALA A 182 19.70 4.71 27.86
CA ALA A 182 19.14 3.39 27.63
C ALA A 182 18.70 2.69 28.94
N LEU A 183 19.52 2.72 29.99
CA LEU A 183 19.14 2.09 31.27
C LEU A 183 17.95 2.79 31.93
N ALA A 184 17.92 4.13 31.93
CA ALA A 184 16.84 4.90 32.53
C ALA A 184 15.50 4.66 31.82
N ASP A 185 15.53 4.47 30.50
CA ASP A 185 14.33 4.17 29.72
C ASP A 185 13.91 2.69 29.85
N ALA A 186 14.84 1.74 29.93
CA ALA A 186 14.56 0.34 30.27
C ALA A 186 13.94 0.19 31.68
N GLU A 187 14.42 0.94 32.67
CA GLU A 187 13.82 1.02 34.01
C GLU A 187 12.36 1.51 33.97
N LEU A 188 12.03 2.47 33.11
CA LEU A 188 10.64 2.92 32.95
C LEU A 188 9.73 1.81 32.41
N LEU A 189 10.26 0.90 31.60
CA LEU A 189 9.49 -0.27 31.14
C LEU A 189 9.25 -1.27 32.27
N TRP A 190 10.24 -1.48 33.14
CA TRP A 190 10.08 -2.26 34.36
C TRP A 190 9.08 -1.61 35.34
N GLN A 191 9.14 -0.30 35.54
CA GLN A 191 8.13 0.42 36.33
C GLN A 191 6.72 0.30 35.72
N PHE A 192 6.58 0.42 34.39
CA PHE A 192 5.30 0.20 33.69
C PHE A 192 4.79 -1.24 33.89
N TRP A 193 5.68 -2.24 33.85
CA TRP A 193 5.35 -3.64 34.11
C TRP A 193 4.81 -3.87 35.52
N GLN A 194 5.48 -3.32 36.54
CA GLN A 194 5.00 -3.33 37.92
C GLN A 194 3.61 -2.68 38.05
N GLN A 195 3.38 -1.56 37.36
CA GLN A 195 2.06 -0.90 37.36
C GLN A 195 0.98 -1.74 36.66
N VAL A 196 1.31 -2.45 35.57
CA VAL A 196 0.39 -3.37 34.90
C VAL A 196 -0.05 -4.50 35.83
N HIS A 197 0.88 -5.14 36.54
CA HIS A 197 0.54 -6.21 37.51
C HIS A 197 -0.07 -5.70 38.83
N GLY A 198 0.03 -4.40 39.13
CA GLY A 198 -0.76 -3.74 40.18
C GLY A 198 -2.21 -3.41 39.76
N LEU A 199 -2.55 -3.59 38.48
CA LEU A 199 -3.87 -3.26 37.91
C LEU A 199 -4.64 -4.50 37.43
N TYR A 200 -3.95 -5.50 36.89
CA TYR A 200 -4.51 -6.72 36.33
C TYR A 200 -3.87 -7.96 36.97
N SER A 201 -4.60 -9.07 36.97
CA SER A 201 -4.04 -10.34 37.47
C SER A 201 -2.91 -10.84 36.57
N VAL A 202 -2.02 -11.67 37.11
CA VAL A 202 -0.88 -12.23 36.39
C VAL A 202 -1.36 -13.05 35.19
N GLU A 203 -2.45 -13.82 35.34
CA GLU A 203 -3.02 -14.69 34.31
C GLU A 203 -3.55 -13.91 33.11
N LEU A 204 -4.20 -12.77 33.32
CA LEU A 204 -4.69 -11.91 32.24
C LEU A 204 -3.51 -11.31 31.46
N VAL A 205 -2.48 -10.85 32.17
CA VAL A 205 -1.28 -10.27 31.57
C VAL A 205 -0.51 -11.32 30.77
N GLU A 206 -0.29 -12.52 31.32
CA GLU A 206 0.33 -13.66 30.63
C GLU A 206 -0.47 -14.11 29.40
N SER A 207 -1.81 -14.14 29.48
CA SER A 207 -2.67 -14.41 28.32
C SER A 207 -2.48 -13.37 27.20
N ALA A 208 -2.43 -12.08 27.55
CA ALA A 208 -2.13 -11.01 26.61
C ALA A 208 -0.73 -11.17 25.99
N ILE A 209 0.30 -11.47 26.78
CA ILE A 209 1.68 -11.71 26.33
C ILE A 209 1.73 -12.89 25.36
N ALA A 210 1.15 -14.03 25.72
CA ALA A 210 1.11 -15.23 24.88
C ALA A 210 0.45 -14.99 23.51
N SER A 211 -0.56 -14.11 23.46
CA SER A 211 -1.21 -13.70 22.20
C SER A 211 -0.33 -12.78 21.33
N LEU A 212 0.52 -11.95 21.96
CA LEU A 212 1.35 -10.94 21.29
C LEU A 212 2.69 -11.49 20.80
N VAL A 213 3.31 -12.38 21.58
CA VAL A 213 4.61 -13.02 21.28
C VAL A 213 4.50 -14.04 20.14
N LYS A 214 3.40 -14.79 20.06
CA LYS A 214 3.18 -15.85 19.02
C LYS A 214 2.94 -15.32 17.59
N ARG A 215 3.35 -14.10 17.23
CA ARG A 215 3.03 -13.46 15.93
C ARG A 215 4.16 -12.64 15.29
N ALA A 216 5.19 -13.33 14.80
CA ALA A 216 6.00 -12.88 13.66
C ALA A 216 6.80 -14.07 13.07
N SER A 217 6.15 -14.97 12.32
CA SER A 217 6.86 -15.98 11.52
C SER A 217 6.81 -15.61 10.04
N LEU A 218 8.00 -15.49 9.44
CA LEU A 218 8.13 -15.49 7.99
C LEU A 218 7.55 -16.80 7.42
N PRO A 219 7.03 -16.78 6.18
CA PRO A 219 6.62 -18.00 5.48
C PRO A 219 7.79 -19.00 5.41
N ALA A 220 7.50 -20.28 5.58
CA ALA A 220 8.52 -21.35 5.68
C ALA A 220 9.42 -21.54 4.44
N GLY A 221 9.22 -20.75 3.38
CA GLY A 221 10.05 -20.74 2.17
C GLY A 221 10.68 -19.38 1.86
N LEU A 222 10.71 -18.45 2.83
CA LEU A 222 11.49 -17.20 2.75
C LEU A 222 12.62 -17.26 3.80
N GLU A 223 13.83 -16.89 3.39
CA GLU A 223 14.98 -16.80 4.30
C GLU A 223 14.78 -15.70 5.36
N GLU A 224 15.37 -15.88 6.55
CA GLU A 224 15.20 -14.97 7.69
C GLU A 224 15.79 -13.55 7.46
N THR A 225 16.61 -13.42 6.42
CA THR A 225 17.25 -12.19 5.93
C THR A 225 16.54 -11.57 4.72
N ALA A 226 15.54 -12.23 4.12
CA ALA A 226 14.96 -11.83 2.83
C ALA A 226 14.24 -10.46 2.82
N LEU A 227 14.11 -9.81 3.98
CA LEU A 227 13.54 -8.46 4.14
C LEU A 227 14.56 -7.42 4.64
N ASP A 228 15.79 -7.82 4.91
CA ASP A 228 16.79 -6.98 5.59
C ASP A 228 17.38 -5.91 4.64
N ASP A 229 17.37 -6.15 3.32
CA ASP A 229 17.80 -5.21 2.27
C ASP A 229 16.70 -4.25 1.76
N VAL A 230 15.43 -4.43 2.18
CA VAL A 230 14.31 -3.65 1.63
C VAL A 230 14.42 -2.17 2.05
N PRO A 231 14.43 -1.19 1.14
CA PRO A 231 14.62 0.21 1.51
C PRO A 231 13.40 0.80 2.25
N GLN A 232 13.64 1.86 3.03
CA GLN A 232 12.59 2.68 3.64
C GLN A 232 12.17 3.83 2.69
N ALA A 233 11.87 3.49 1.44
CA ALA A 233 11.60 4.45 0.37
C ALA A 233 10.25 4.16 -0.34
N PRO A 234 9.73 5.11 -1.15
CA PRO A 234 8.63 4.85 -2.07
C PRO A 234 9.00 3.83 -3.14
N GLY A 235 8.01 3.07 -3.60
CA GLY A 235 8.18 2.15 -4.71
C GLY A 235 7.12 1.06 -4.80
N VAL A 236 7.45 0.04 -5.59
CA VAL A 236 6.62 -1.14 -5.84
C VAL A 236 7.36 -2.39 -5.39
N TYR A 237 6.62 -3.33 -4.81
CA TYR A 237 7.11 -4.66 -4.45
C TYR A 237 6.33 -5.74 -5.18
N LEU A 238 7.01 -6.86 -5.42
CA LEU A 238 6.48 -8.04 -6.08
C LEU A 238 6.73 -9.25 -5.19
N PHE A 239 5.71 -10.06 -4.98
CA PHE A 239 5.81 -11.35 -4.33
C PHE A 239 5.77 -12.44 -5.39
N HIS A 240 6.78 -13.30 -5.38
CA HIS A 240 6.93 -14.43 -6.28
C HIS A 240 6.80 -15.73 -5.47
N GLY A 241 6.12 -16.71 -6.05
CA GLY A 241 5.91 -18.02 -5.46
C GLY A 241 6.93 -19.04 -5.95
N ASP A 242 6.55 -20.32 -5.90
CA ASP A 242 7.32 -21.39 -6.50
C ASP A 242 7.52 -21.14 -8.03
N ASN A 243 8.70 -21.48 -8.54
CA ASN A 243 9.14 -21.27 -9.94
C ASN A 243 9.04 -19.81 -10.44
N ASP A 244 9.32 -18.82 -9.57
CA ASP A 244 9.24 -17.37 -9.89
C ASP A 244 7.86 -16.91 -10.43
N THR A 245 6.80 -17.63 -10.08
CA THR A 245 5.44 -17.27 -10.48
C THR A 245 5.02 -15.95 -9.80
N PRO A 246 4.65 -14.89 -10.53
CA PRO A 246 4.26 -13.61 -9.92
C PRO A 246 2.91 -13.77 -9.19
N LEU A 247 2.92 -13.71 -7.87
CA LEU A 247 1.74 -13.89 -7.02
C LEU A 247 1.01 -12.57 -6.78
N TYR A 248 1.74 -11.50 -6.47
CA TYR A 248 1.17 -10.21 -6.13
C TYR A 248 2.14 -9.07 -6.45
N VAL A 249 1.61 -7.92 -6.84
CA VAL A 249 2.33 -6.65 -7.01
C VAL A 249 1.61 -5.59 -6.18
N GLY A 250 2.35 -4.75 -5.44
CA GLY A 250 1.78 -3.70 -4.61
C GLY A 250 2.68 -2.47 -4.47
N LYS A 251 2.09 -1.29 -4.26
CA LYS A 251 2.81 -0.02 -4.01
C LYS A 251 2.96 0.33 -2.53
N SER A 252 3.93 1.19 -2.22
CA SER A 252 4.10 1.84 -0.90
C SER A 252 4.87 3.15 -0.99
N VAL A 253 4.70 4.03 0.00
CA VAL A 253 5.63 5.15 0.30
C VAL A 253 6.79 4.73 1.22
N ASN A 254 6.69 3.55 1.86
CA ASN A 254 7.76 2.92 2.63
C ASN A 254 7.71 1.41 2.39
N LEU A 255 8.63 0.89 1.56
CA LEU A 255 8.67 -0.52 1.17
C LEU A 255 8.90 -1.45 2.37
N ARG A 256 9.94 -1.22 3.20
CA ARG A 256 10.26 -2.07 4.36
C ARG A 256 9.10 -2.19 5.36
N GLN A 257 8.37 -1.12 5.61
CA GLN A 257 7.21 -1.15 6.50
C GLN A 257 6.05 -1.95 5.87
N ARG A 258 5.74 -1.71 4.60
CA ARG A 258 4.59 -2.33 3.92
C ARG A 258 4.80 -3.81 3.63
N ILE A 259 6.00 -4.21 3.22
CA ILE A 259 6.34 -5.62 3.01
C ILE A 259 6.31 -6.37 4.34
N GLY A 260 6.95 -5.83 5.39
CA GLY A 260 6.91 -6.42 6.73
C GLY A 260 5.49 -6.60 7.28
N ALA A 261 4.56 -5.69 6.94
CA ALA A 261 3.16 -5.78 7.35
C ALA A 261 2.40 -7.00 6.78
N HIS A 262 2.84 -7.57 5.66
CA HIS A 262 2.27 -8.82 5.11
C HIS A 262 2.71 -10.09 5.86
N PHE A 263 3.78 -10.00 6.67
CA PHE A 263 4.39 -11.13 7.36
C PHE A 263 4.34 -11.01 8.91
N SER A 264 4.16 -9.80 9.45
CA SER A 264 3.73 -9.62 10.84
C SER A 264 2.33 -10.22 11.02
N GLY A 265 2.17 -11.14 11.97
CA GLY A 265 1.04 -12.11 12.03
C GLY A 265 -0.36 -11.55 12.33
N ASP A 266 -0.61 -10.26 12.12
CA ASP A 266 -1.90 -9.61 12.31
C ASP A 266 -2.82 -9.78 11.08
N TYR A 267 -3.16 -11.04 10.79
CA TYR A 267 -4.04 -11.47 9.71
C TYR A 267 -5.47 -10.90 9.84
N ARG A 268 -5.70 -9.68 9.36
CA ARG A 268 -7.05 -9.08 9.27
C ARG A 268 -7.83 -9.50 8.01
N TYR A 269 -7.21 -10.15 7.03
CA TYR A 269 -7.91 -10.76 5.88
C TYR A 269 -7.37 -12.15 5.53
N GLY A 270 -8.27 -13.12 5.31
CA GLY A 270 -7.93 -14.49 4.89
C GLY A 270 -7.37 -14.63 3.46
N LYS A 271 -7.16 -13.52 2.73
CA LYS A 271 -6.37 -13.50 1.50
C LYS A 271 -4.87 -13.42 1.82
N ASP A 272 -4.50 -12.59 2.78
CA ASP A 272 -3.11 -12.29 3.13
C ASP A 272 -2.41 -13.51 3.76
N LEU A 273 -3.14 -14.35 4.51
CA LEU A 273 -2.65 -15.64 5.03
C LEU A 273 -2.33 -16.68 3.94
N ARG A 274 -3.02 -16.64 2.79
CA ARG A 274 -2.71 -17.52 1.65
C ARG A 274 -1.54 -16.97 0.85
N LEU A 275 -1.54 -15.67 0.64
CA LEU A 275 -0.43 -14.97 -0.02
C LEU A 275 0.87 -15.20 0.74
N SER A 276 0.90 -14.95 2.06
CA SER A 276 2.10 -15.13 2.89
C SER A 276 2.67 -16.54 2.75
N ARG A 277 1.86 -17.60 2.99
CA ARG A 277 2.29 -19.00 2.87
C ARG A 277 2.84 -19.38 1.49
N ALA A 278 2.42 -18.71 0.42
CA ALA A 278 2.83 -18.98 -0.94
C ALA A 278 4.10 -18.22 -1.39
N VAL A 279 4.51 -17.15 -0.70
CA VAL A 279 5.72 -16.40 -1.09
C VAL A 279 6.98 -17.23 -0.91
N ARG A 280 7.90 -17.12 -1.88
CA ARG A 280 9.26 -17.68 -1.89
C ARG A 280 10.33 -16.63 -2.14
N ARG A 281 10.02 -15.60 -2.94
CA ARG A 281 10.93 -14.47 -3.20
C ARG A 281 10.17 -13.15 -3.15
N VAL A 282 10.83 -12.12 -2.64
CA VAL A 282 10.36 -10.74 -2.69
C VAL A 282 11.30 -9.95 -3.60
N GLU A 283 10.73 -9.13 -4.47
CA GLU A 283 11.45 -8.16 -5.31
C GLU A 283 10.86 -6.77 -5.05
N TRP A 284 11.67 -5.72 -5.22
CA TRP A 284 11.20 -4.34 -5.10
C TRP A 284 11.89 -3.43 -6.11
N ARG A 285 11.25 -2.30 -6.40
CA ARG A 285 11.73 -1.24 -7.28
C ARG A 285 11.40 0.11 -6.66
N GLU A 286 12.42 0.86 -6.30
CA GLU A 286 12.28 2.22 -5.74
C GLU A 286 11.78 3.19 -6.80
N THR A 287 10.98 4.18 -6.37
CA THR A 287 10.49 5.27 -7.23
C THR A 287 10.89 6.63 -6.71
N GLY A 288 10.87 7.64 -7.59
CA GLY A 288 11.12 9.05 -7.23
C GLY A 288 9.99 9.72 -6.43
N GLY A 289 9.01 8.96 -5.93
CA GLY A 289 7.85 9.46 -5.19
C GLY A 289 6.64 8.51 -5.26
N GLU A 290 5.49 8.97 -4.76
CA GLU A 290 4.26 8.17 -4.75
C GLU A 290 3.60 8.05 -6.13
N ILE A 291 3.67 9.07 -6.99
CA ILE A 291 3.02 9.04 -8.29
C ILE A 291 3.71 7.98 -9.16
N GLY A 292 5.05 7.94 -9.17
CA GLY A 292 5.83 6.89 -9.77
C GLY A 292 5.50 5.49 -9.22
N ALA A 293 5.26 5.35 -7.92
CA ALA A 293 4.87 4.06 -7.32
C ALA A 293 3.50 3.57 -7.82
N LEU A 294 2.51 4.47 -7.92
CA LEU A 294 1.18 4.17 -8.47
C LEU A 294 1.26 3.78 -9.95
N LEU A 295 2.05 4.51 -10.75
CA LEU A 295 2.22 4.26 -12.18
C LEU A 295 2.96 2.94 -12.45
N GLN A 296 4.01 2.65 -11.69
CA GLN A 296 4.75 1.38 -11.78
C GLN A 296 3.90 0.18 -11.34
N GLU A 297 3.04 0.31 -10.32
CA GLU A 297 2.10 -0.74 -9.91
C GLU A 297 1.11 -1.04 -11.04
N ALA A 298 0.49 0.01 -11.62
CA ALA A 298 -0.45 -0.13 -12.73
C ALA A 298 0.21 -0.76 -13.99
N LEU A 299 1.47 -0.42 -14.28
CA LEU A 299 2.23 -1.00 -15.38
C LEU A 299 2.57 -2.48 -15.13
N LEU A 300 3.15 -2.80 -13.97
CA LEU A 300 3.60 -4.15 -13.65
C LEU A 300 2.47 -5.15 -13.48
N VAL A 301 1.31 -4.74 -12.93
CA VAL A 301 0.13 -5.63 -12.86
C VAL A 301 -0.41 -5.99 -14.26
N LYS A 302 -0.23 -5.13 -15.26
CA LYS A 302 -0.63 -5.40 -16.66
C LYS A 302 0.40 -6.24 -17.41
N GLN A 303 1.69 -6.08 -17.10
CA GLN A 303 2.77 -6.85 -17.72
C GLN A 303 2.90 -8.27 -17.16
N LEU A 304 2.70 -8.46 -15.86
CA LEU A 304 2.96 -9.72 -15.15
C LEU A 304 1.69 -10.52 -14.80
N GLU A 305 0.51 -9.89 -14.92
CA GLU A 305 -0.81 -10.44 -14.56
C GLU A 305 -0.86 -11.27 -13.25
N PRO A 306 -0.26 -10.78 -12.15
CA PRO A 306 0.05 -11.56 -10.95
C PRO A 306 -1.21 -12.17 -10.30
N VAL A 307 -1.11 -13.44 -9.89
CA VAL A 307 -2.23 -14.34 -9.53
C VAL A 307 -3.29 -13.69 -8.64
N HIS A 308 -2.89 -12.91 -7.63
CA HIS A 308 -3.79 -12.34 -6.63
C HIS A 308 -4.26 -10.89 -6.90
N ASN A 309 -3.65 -10.15 -7.83
CA ASN A 309 -4.17 -8.82 -8.23
C ASN A 309 -5.40 -9.00 -9.12
N THR A 310 -6.59 -8.72 -8.59
CA THR A 310 -7.85 -8.78 -9.37
C THR A 310 -8.20 -7.45 -10.06
N LEU A 311 -7.62 -6.34 -9.62
CA LEU A 311 -7.73 -4.99 -10.17
C LEU A 311 -6.53 -4.69 -11.11
N LEU A 312 -6.56 -3.55 -11.81
CA LEU A 312 -5.54 -3.03 -12.74
C LEU A 312 -5.20 -3.92 -13.96
N ARG A 313 -5.56 -5.21 -14.00
CA ARG A 313 -5.40 -6.07 -15.19
C ARG A 313 -6.27 -5.58 -16.35
N ARG A 314 -5.71 -5.55 -17.57
CA ARG A 314 -6.42 -5.11 -18.79
C ARG A 314 -7.32 -6.22 -19.35
N LYS A 315 -8.57 -6.27 -18.87
CA LYS A 315 -9.55 -7.33 -19.20
C LYS A 315 -10.28 -7.18 -20.55
N GLY A 316 -9.97 -6.15 -21.33
CA GLY A 316 -10.63 -5.91 -22.61
C GLY A 316 -10.55 -4.45 -23.09
N PRO A 317 -11.41 -4.07 -24.05
CA PRO A 317 -11.51 -2.69 -24.52
C PRO A 317 -12.13 -1.77 -23.48
N LEU A 318 -11.73 -0.50 -23.51
CA LEU A 318 -12.37 0.58 -22.78
C LEU A 318 -13.59 1.11 -23.55
N PHE A 319 -14.54 1.67 -22.82
CA PHE A 319 -15.75 2.27 -23.35
C PHE A 319 -15.96 3.67 -22.78
N ALA A 320 -16.43 4.61 -23.59
CA ALA A 320 -16.76 5.97 -23.17
C ALA A 320 -18.05 6.43 -23.84
N TRP A 321 -18.79 7.33 -23.20
CA TRP A 321 -19.95 7.98 -23.79
C TRP A 321 -19.52 9.22 -24.57
N GLU A 322 -19.98 9.32 -25.80
CA GLU A 322 -19.92 10.52 -26.63
C GLU A 322 -21.33 11.13 -26.67
N LEU A 323 -21.46 12.46 -26.70
CA LEU A 323 -22.73 13.13 -26.92
C LEU A 323 -22.70 13.99 -28.20
N PRO A 324 -22.78 13.39 -29.40
CA PRO A 324 -22.73 14.12 -30.66
C PRO A 324 -23.83 15.16 -30.77
N ASP A 325 -23.58 16.24 -31.52
CA ASP A 325 -24.61 17.22 -31.82
C ASP A 325 -25.77 16.63 -32.65
N GLY A 326 -26.99 17.08 -32.36
CA GLY A 326 -28.22 16.57 -32.97
C GLY A 326 -28.79 15.27 -32.38
N LEU A 327 -28.02 14.46 -31.66
CA LEU A 327 -28.53 13.21 -31.05
C LEU A 327 -29.16 13.43 -29.67
N MET A 328 -30.32 12.83 -29.39
CA MET A 328 -30.99 12.97 -28.08
C MET A 328 -30.49 12.00 -27.01
N ALA A 329 -29.67 11.02 -27.41
CA ALA A 329 -29.07 10.01 -26.55
C ALA A 329 -27.54 9.98 -26.75
N PRO A 330 -26.75 9.61 -25.72
CA PRO A 330 -25.31 9.48 -25.87
C PRO A 330 -24.98 8.19 -26.65
N ARG A 331 -23.90 8.22 -27.44
CA ARG A 331 -23.39 7.06 -28.19
C ARG A 331 -22.23 6.43 -27.43
N LEU A 332 -22.24 5.11 -27.26
CA LEU A 332 -21.09 4.42 -26.68
C LEU A 332 -20.00 4.21 -27.74
N ARG A 333 -18.76 4.61 -27.40
CA ARG A 333 -17.53 4.39 -28.18
C ARG A 333 -16.62 3.38 -27.50
N SER A 334 -15.69 2.80 -28.27
CA SER A 334 -14.63 1.93 -27.74
C SER A 334 -13.23 2.49 -28.08
N ASP A 335 -12.24 2.17 -27.25
CA ASP A 335 -10.81 2.39 -27.54
C ASP A 335 -10.28 1.61 -28.76
N ARG A 336 -11.11 0.72 -29.34
CA ARG A 336 -10.81 0.00 -30.59
C ARG A 336 -11.07 0.83 -31.84
N ASP A 337 -12.08 1.69 -31.83
CA ASP A 337 -12.51 2.50 -32.98
C ASP A 337 -12.30 4.02 -32.77
N THR A 338 -11.96 4.44 -31.55
CA THR A 338 -11.83 5.85 -31.16
C THR A 338 -10.59 6.03 -30.28
N ASP A 339 -9.69 6.94 -30.64
CA ASP A 339 -8.55 7.31 -29.78
C ASP A 339 -9.01 8.21 -28.62
N PHE A 340 -9.17 7.62 -27.44
CA PHE A 340 -9.63 8.32 -26.23
C PHE A 340 -8.64 9.38 -25.73
N SER A 341 -7.38 9.35 -26.15
CA SER A 341 -6.40 10.36 -25.77
C SER A 341 -6.59 11.67 -26.54
N ARG A 342 -7.13 11.63 -27.77
CA ARG A 342 -7.26 12.81 -28.65
C ARG A 342 -8.70 13.24 -28.88
N HIS A 343 -9.65 12.32 -28.79
CA HIS A 343 -11.06 12.60 -29.05
C HIS A 343 -11.66 13.50 -27.97
N ARG A 344 -12.21 14.66 -28.38
CA ARG A 344 -12.90 15.60 -27.49
C ARG A 344 -14.34 15.15 -27.26
N GLY A 345 -14.95 15.55 -26.14
CA GLY A 345 -16.37 15.23 -25.86
C GLY A 345 -16.64 13.75 -25.54
N LEU A 346 -15.63 13.03 -25.04
CA LEU A 346 -15.82 11.74 -24.38
C LEU A 346 -16.06 11.94 -22.88
N PHE A 347 -16.90 11.09 -22.30
CA PHE A 347 -17.33 11.14 -20.91
C PHE A 347 -17.35 9.75 -20.28
N ALA A 348 -17.07 9.68 -18.97
CA ALA A 348 -17.29 8.52 -18.12
C ALA A 348 -16.69 7.19 -18.66
N VAL A 349 -15.35 7.16 -18.82
CA VAL A 349 -14.64 5.96 -19.28
C VAL A 349 -14.85 4.78 -18.33
N SER A 350 -15.11 3.61 -18.88
CA SER A 350 -15.33 2.36 -18.16
C SER A 350 -14.53 1.21 -18.76
N ALA A 351 -14.04 0.32 -17.91
CA ALA A 351 -13.35 -0.92 -18.30
C ALA A 351 -14.30 -2.02 -18.85
N SER A 352 -15.62 -1.78 -18.93
CA SER A 352 -16.55 -2.71 -19.55
C SER A 352 -17.81 -2.01 -20.09
N ARG A 353 -18.43 -2.62 -21.12
CA ARG A 353 -19.72 -2.15 -21.65
C ARG A 353 -20.80 -2.16 -20.55
N ALA A 354 -20.86 -3.22 -19.75
CA ALA A 354 -21.83 -3.32 -18.65
C ALA A 354 -21.65 -2.18 -17.63
N GLY A 355 -20.40 -1.87 -17.25
CA GLY A 355 -20.07 -0.74 -16.36
C GLY A 355 -20.45 0.62 -16.96
N ALA A 356 -20.22 0.84 -18.25
CA ALA A 356 -20.62 2.09 -18.91
C ALA A 356 -22.16 2.31 -18.90
N TYR A 357 -22.94 1.24 -19.13
CA TYR A 357 -24.40 1.29 -19.03
C TYR A 357 -24.90 1.40 -17.58
N ALA A 358 -24.24 0.75 -16.61
CA ALA A 358 -24.55 0.90 -15.19
C ALA A 358 -24.33 2.35 -14.74
N ARG A 359 -23.19 2.96 -15.09
CA ARG A 359 -22.90 4.35 -14.75
C ARG A 359 -23.88 5.34 -15.41
N LEU A 360 -24.32 5.07 -16.64
CA LEU A 360 -25.36 5.89 -17.28
C LEU A 360 -26.74 5.74 -16.61
N ARG A 361 -27.08 4.56 -16.06
CA ARG A 361 -28.29 4.37 -15.24
C ARG A 361 -28.21 5.15 -13.93
N GLU A 362 -27.09 5.07 -13.21
CA GLU A 362 -26.87 5.85 -11.99
C GLU A 362 -27.04 7.35 -12.25
N LEU A 363 -26.44 7.89 -13.31
CA LEU A 363 -26.63 9.29 -13.71
C LEU A 363 -28.09 9.60 -14.07
N ALA A 364 -28.79 8.66 -14.72
CA ALA A 364 -30.20 8.84 -15.04
C ALA A 364 -31.10 8.90 -13.81
N GLU A 365 -30.80 8.11 -12.78
CA GLU A 365 -31.51 8.12 -11.50
C GLU A 365 -31.17 9.37 -10.69
N GLN A 366 -29.88 9.73 -10.58
CA GLN A 366 -29.40 10.90 -9.85
C GLN A 366 -29.92 12.22 -10.42
N HIS A 367 -30.04 12.33 -11.75
CA HIS A 367 -30.45 13.55 -12.45
C HIS A 367 -31.86 13.48 -13.06
N GLY A 368 -32.67 12.47 -12.71
CA GLY A 368 -34.06 12.34 -13.18
C GLY A 368 -34.20 12.30 -14.72
N LEU A 369 -33.24 11.70 -15.41
CA LEU A 369 -33.22 11.57 -16.87
C LEU A 369 -34.13 10.42 -17.32
N CYS A 370 -34.70 10.56 -18.51
CA CYS A 370 -35.62 9.56 -19.04
C CYS A 370 -34.85 8.37 -19.64
N GLN A 371 -34.88 7.22 -18.94
CA GLN A 371 -34.16 6.00 -19.36
C GLN A 371 -34.53 5.52 -20.78
N ALA A 372 -35.79 5.66 -21.19
CA ALA A 372 -36.22 5.36 -22.55
C ALA A 372 -35.65 6.33 -23.62
N THR A 373 -35.48 7.61 -23.29
CA THR A 373 -34.81 8.58 -24.18
C THR A 373 -33.32 8.31 -24.28
N LEU A 374 -32.69 7.85 -23.19
CA LEU A 374 -31.29 7.40 -23.16
C LEU A 374 -31.06 6.03 -23.81
N THR A 375 -32.09 5.36 -24.32
CA THR A 375 -32.04 3.98 -24.89
C THR A 375 -31.57 2.90 -23.89
N LEU A 376 -31.76 3.14 -22.59
CA LEU A 376 -31.47 2.19 -21.50
C LEU A 376 -32.58 1.14 -21.30
N GLU A 377 -33.80 1.48 -21.74
CA GLU A 377 -35.01 0.64 -21.75
C GLU A 377 -35.56 0.57 -23.19
N PRO A 378 -36.05 -0.59 -23.66
CA PRO A 378 -36.70 -0.71 -24.97
C PRO A 378 -38.03 0.06 -24.99
N ARG A 379 -38.31 0.76 -26.09
CA ARG A 379 -39.57 1.50 -26.29
C ARG A 379 -40.57 0.67 -27.10
N SER A 380 -41.67 0.27 -26.47
CA SER A 380 -42.73 -0.49 -27.15
C SER A 380 -43.57 0.38 -28.10
N ARG A 381 -43.92 1.62 -27.70
CA ARG A 381 -44.65 2.61 -28.51
C ARG A 381 -44.23 4.05 -28.16
N MET A 382 -44.52 5.00 -29.05
CA MET A 382 -44.36 6.43 -28.77
C MET A 382 -45.44 6.91 -27.79
N GLY A 383 -45.08 7.76 -26.82
CA GLY A 383 -46.00 8.21 -25.76
C GLY A 383 -46.14 7.27 -24.56
N THR A 384 -45.54 6.06 -24.56
CA THR A 384 -45.57 5.15 -23.41
C THR A 384 -44.56 5.60 -22.33
N PRO A 385 -44.94 5.66 -21.04
CA PRO A 385 -44.02 6.01 -19.96
C PRO A 385 -43.00 4.90 -19.68
N CYS A 386 -41.73 5.27 -19.58
CA CYS A 386 -40.65 4.38 -19.13
C CYS A 386 -40.82 3.97 -17.66
N PHE A 387 -40.17 2.91 -17.21
CA PHE A 387 -40.33 2.39 -15.84
C PHE A 387 -39.99 3.47 -14.79
N ALA A 388 -38.87 4.18 -14.99
CA ALA A 388 -38.52 5.33 -14.14
C ALA A 388 -39.60 6.43 -14.09
N ARG A 389 -40.41 6.64 -15.14
CA ARG A 389 -41.52 7.61 -15.14
C ARG A 389 -42.71 7.12 -14.33
N GLN A 390 -43.02 5.82 -14.39
CA GLN A 390 -44.09 5.20 -13.61
C GLN A 390 -43.82 5.30 -12.10
N LEU A 391 -42.53 5.27 -11.71
CA LEU A 391 -42.07 5.51 -10.34
C LEU A 391 -41.84 7.00 -10.00
N HIS A 392 -42.24 7.94 -10.86
CA HIS A 392 -41.99 9.38 -10.73
C HIS A 392 -40.52 9.80 -10.60
N ARG A 393 -39.57 8.95 -10.97
CA ARG A 393 -38.11 9.17 -10.92
C ARG A 393 -37.53 9.81 -12.19
N CYS A 394 -38.35 10.25 -13.15
CA CYS A 394 -37.87 11.05 -14.28
C CYS A 394 -38.87 12.10 -14.77
N ALA A 395 -38.36 13.16 -15.38
CA ALA A 395 -39.15 14.30 -15.86
C ALA A 395 -40.08 13.97 -17.06
N GLY A 396 -39.93 12.80 -17.69
CA GLY A 396 -40.96 12.24 -18.58
C GLY A 396 -40.84 12.61 -20.06
N ALA A 397 -39.62 12.84 -20.56
CA ALA A 397 -39.38 13.10 -21.99
C ALA A 397 -39.99 12.05 -22.95
N CYS A 398 -40.10 10.78 -22.54
CA CYS A 398 -40.75 9.71 -23.30
C CYS A 398 -42.25 9.92 -23.60
N VAL A 399 -42.95 10.71 -22.76
CA VAL A 399 -44.38 11.02 -22.89
C VAL A 399 -44.65 12.49 -23.28
N GLY A 400 -43.60 13.25 -23.62
CA GLY A 400 -43.72 14.67 -23.98
C GLY A 400 -43.92 15.63 -22.79
N ALA A 401 -43.94 15.14 -21.55
CA ALA A 401 -44.02 15.99 -20.35
C ALA A 401 -42.77 16.85 -20.13
N GLU A 402 -41.66 16.47 -20.78
CA GLU A 402 -40.41 17.24 -20.84
C GLU A 402 -39.98 17.39 -22.31
N PRO A 403 -39.64 18.61 -22.78
CA PRO A 403 -39.06 18.80 -24.10
C PRO A 403 -37.71 18.10 -24.24
N LEU A 404 -37.50 17.40 -25.37
CA LEU A 404 -36.26 16.64 -25.63
C LEU A 404 -34.97 17.47 -25.51
N ARG A 405 -35.02 18.77 -25.83
CA ARG A 405 -33.89 19.70 -25.66
C ARG A 405 -33.46 19.85 -24.19
N ALA A 406 -34.42 20.03 -23.28
CA ALA A 406 -34.16 20.20 -21.85
C ALA A 406 -33.64 18.90 -21.21
N HIS A 407 -34.11 17.76 -21.70
CA HIS A 407 -33.56 16.45 -21.36
C HIS A 407 -32.09 16.31 -21.82
N ARG A 408 -31.76 16.72 -23.06
CA ARG A 408 -30.38 16.70 -23.59
C ARG A 408 -29.46 17.65 -22.81
N GLU A 409 -29.93 18.85 -22.47
CA GLU A 409 -29.18 19.82 -21.65
C GLU A 409 -28.84 19.23 -20.28
N ARG A 410 -29.82 18.67 -19.56
CA ARG A 410 -29.57 18.04 -18.25
C ARG A 410 -28.66 16.81 -18.34
N LEU A 411 -28.74 16.03 -19.42
CA LEU A 411 -27.77 14.96 -19.70
C LEU A 411 -26.35 15.52 -19.89
N ALA A 412 -26.19 16.60 -20.67
CA ALA A 412 -24.89 17.21 -20.90
C ALA A 412 -24.28 17.79 -19.61
N ASP A 413 -25.09 18.42 -18.75
CA ASP A 413 -24.66 18.88 -17.43
C ASP A 413 -24.24 17.72 -16.52
N ALA A 414 -25.01 16.62 -16.50
CA ALA A 414 -24.68 15.41 -15.72
C ALA A 414 -23.39 14.71 -16.20
N LEU A 415 -23.09 14.78 -17.51
CA LEU A 415 -21.87 14.20 -18.08
C LEU A 415 -20.64 15.11 -17.93
N ARG A 416 -20.81 16.45 -17.88
CA ARG A 416 -19.71 17.43 -17.88
C ARG A 416 -18.60 17.17 -16.82
N PRO A 417 -18.89 16.81 -15.56
CA PRO A 417 -17.86 16.50 -14.56
C PRO A 417 -17.03 15.25 -14.87
N LEU A 418 -17.53 14.38 -15.76
CA LEU A 418 -16.92 13.11 -16.14
C LEU A 418 -16.19 13.19 -17.49
N ALA A 419 -15.94 14.40 -18.00
CA ALA A 419 -15.26 14.62 -19.27
C ALA A 419 -13.82 14.10 -19.25
N VAL A 420 -13.43 13.43 -20.34
CA VAL A 420 -12.06 13.00 -20.56
C VAL A 420 -11.25 14.19 -21.07
N ALA A 421 -10.18 14.54 -20.37
CA ALA A 421 -9.25 15.56 -20.84
C ALA A 421 -8.44 15.01 -22.04
N PRO A 422 -8.45 15.67 -23.21
CA PRO A 422 -7.55 15.28 -24.30
C PRO A 422 -6.09 15.49 -23.87
N TRP A 423 -5.19 14.70 -24.44
CA TRP A 423 -3.75 14.83 -24.28
C TRP A 423 -3.33 16.24 -24.72
N PRO A 424 -2.74 17.05 -23.82
CA PRO A 424 -2.52 18.47 -24.12
C PRO A 424 -1.17 18.76 -24.79
N PHE A 425 -0.31 17.75 -24.95
CA PHE A 425 1.03 17.88 -25.51
C PHE A 425 1.08 17.45 -26.98
N THR A 426 2.04 17.98 -27.73
CA THR A 426 2.25 17.67 -29.16
C THR A 426 2.89 16.29 -29.39
N GLY A 427 3.44 15.66 -28.35
CA GLY A 427 4.07 14.35 -28.40
C GLY A 427 4.15 13.70 -27.01
N PRO A 428 5.01 12.68 -26.84
CA PRO A 428 5.35 12.12 -25.54
C PRO A 428 5.99 13.17 -24.63
N ILE A 429 5.90 12.97 -23.32
CA ILE A 429 6.58 13.81 -22.32
C ILE A 429 7.46 12.97 -21.40
N ALA A 430 8.50 13.60 -20.85
CA ALA A 430 9.18 13.20 -19.64
C ALA A 430 8.84 14.19 -18.52
N TRP A 431 8.40 13.70 -17.37
CA TRP A 431 8.14 14.52 -16.18
C TRP A 431 8.97 14.00 -15.00
N ARG A 432 9.60 14.92 -14.26
CA ARG A 432 10.50 14.59 -13.15
C ARG A 432 9.73 14.50 -11.83
N GLU A 433 9.77 13.33 -11.20
CA GLU A 433 9.42 13.19 -9.78
C GLU A 433 10.72 13.12 -8.95
N GLN A 434 10.70 13.72 -7.76
CA GLN A 434 11.79 13.61 -6.80
C GLN A 434 11.23 13.64 -5.38
N ASP A 435 11.64 12.66 -4.60
CA ASP A 435 11.41 12.56 -3.16
C ASP A 435 12.77 12.35 -2.50
N HIS A 436 13.03 13.11 -1.43
CA HIS A 436 14.26 13.26 -0.65
C HIS A 436 15.58 12.74 -1.29
N ALA A 437 15.76 11.42 -1.40
CA ALA A 437 16.99 10.76 -1.85
C ALA A 437 17.05 10.35 -3.34
N ARG A 438 15.92 10.28 -4.08
CA ARG A 438 15.90 9.77 -5.46
C ARG A 438 15.04 10.63 -6.39
N ALA A 439 15.61 10.98 -7.54
CA ALA A 439 14.89 11.59 -8.67
C ALA A 439 14.72 10.56 -9.80
N GLN A 440 13.58 10.62 -10.49
CA GLN A 440 13.29 9.81 -11.68
C GLN A 440 12.52 10.63 -12.71
N TRP A 441 12.70 10.28 -13.98
CA TRP A 441 11.93 10.84 -15.09
C TRP A 441 10.91 9.82 -15.57
N HIS A 442 9.64 10.15 -15.44
CA HIS A 442 8.49 9.35 -15.87
C HIS A 442 8.10 9.71 -17.29
N VAL A 443 8.08 8.71 -18.18
CA VAL A 443 7.76 8.89 -19.60
C VAL A 443 6.30 8.52 -19.84
N VAL A 444 5.56 9.43 -20.48
CA VAL A 444 4.12 9.30 -20.75
C VAL A 444 3.81 9.74 -22.18
N ASP A 445 3.02 8.94 -22.91
CA ASP A 445 2.50 9.28 -24.25
C ASP A 445 0.99 9.02 -24.28
N ASN A 446 0.18 9.96 -24.78
CA ASN A 446 -1.27 9.80 -24.94
C ASN A 446 -2.02 9.29 -23.67
N TRP A 447 -1.66 9.80 -22.47
CA TRP A 447 -2.12 9.32 -21.15
C TRP A 447 -1.76 7.87 -20.80
N CYS A 448 -0.77 7.28 -21.47
CA CYS A 448 -0.22 5.95 -21.16
C CYS A 448 1.18 6.08 -20.58
N TYR A 449 1.41 5.49 -19.41
CA TYR A 449 2.73 5.46 -18.77
C TYR A 449 3.62 4.39 -19.43
N LEU A 450 4.79 4.80 -19.88
CA LEU A 450 5.75 3.93 -20.60
C LEU A 450 6.85 3.38 -19.69
N GLY A 451 7.14 4.07 -18.59
CA GLY A 451 8.15 3.67 -17.61
C GLY A 451 8.88 4.87 -17.01
N SER A 452 9.95 4.59 -16.27
CA SER A 452 10.79 5.60 -15.62
C SER A 452 12.28 5.33 -15.87
N VAL A 453 13.04 6.40 -16.05
CA VAL A 453 14.50 6.38 -16.22
C VAL A 453 15.20 7.30 -15.21
N ALA A 454 16.51 7.13 -15.06
CA ALA A 454 17.32 7.93 -14.13
C ALA A 454 17.67 9.32 -14.68
N SER A 455 18.01 9.42 -15.97
CA SER A 455 18.31 10.69 -16.65
C SER A 455 17.22 11.08 -17.65
N LEU A 456 17.19 12.36 -18.05
CA LEU A 456 16.30 12.82 -19.13
C LEU A 456 16.75 12.29 -20.50
N ASP A 457 18.06 12.11 -20.69
CA ASP A 457 18.63 11.65 -21.96
C ASP A 457 18.19 10.21 -22.29
N ASP A 458 18.10 9.36 -21.26
CA ASP A 458 17.58 7.99 -21.37
C ASP A 458 16.09 7.93 -21.71
N ALA A 459 15.33 9.02 -21.56
CA ALA A 459 13.86 8.99 -21.73
C ALA A 459 13.42 8.59 -23.15
N GLN A 460 14.28 8.81 -24.15
CA GLN A 460 14.05 8.39 -25.52
C GLN A 460 14.06 6.86 -25.69
N THR A 461 14.75 6.12 -24.81
CA THR A 461 14.82 4.65 -24.87
C THR A 461 13.50 3.95 -24.57
N LEU A 462 12.58 4.64 -23.88
CA LEU A 462 11.23 4.16 -23.59
C LEU A 462 10.21 4.50 -24.69
N LEU A 463 10.63 5.22 -25.74
CA LEU A 463 9.75 5.59 -26.85
C LEU A 463 9.71 4.48 -27.91
N GLY A 464 8.51 4.22 -28.40
CA GLY A 464 8.27 3.36 -29.56
C GLY A 464 7.01 3.81 -30.30
N GLU A 465 6.24 2.84 -30.76
CA GLU A 465 4.93 3.06 -31.39
C GLU A 465 4.01 3.95 -30.51
N PRO A 466 3.11 4.76 -31.12
CA PRO A 466 2.12 5.57 -30.41
C PRO A 466 1.36 4.78 -29.35
N ALA A 467 1.54 5.21 -28.09
CA ALA A 467 0.92 4.53 -26.98
C ALA A 467 -0.61 4.73 -27.01
N ARG A 468 -1.35 3.71 -26.62
CA ARG A 468 -2.82 3.77 -26.51
C ARG A 468 -3.23 4.24 -25.14
N PHE A 469 -4.26 5.08 -25.07
CA PHE A 469 -4.87 5.56 -23.83
C PHE A 469 -5.03 4.44 -22.78
N ASP A 470 -4.59 4.72 -21.57
CA ASP A 470 -4.67 3.81 -20.43
C ASP A 470 -5.48 4.46 -19.29
N LEU A 471 -6.52 3.77 -18.82
CA LEU A 471 -7.47 4.35 -17.86
C LEU A 471 -6.83 4.61 -16.50
N ASP A 472 -6.02 3.68 -16.01
CA ASP A 472 -5.41 3.80 -14.67
C ASP A 472 -4.33 4.90 -14.68
N SER A 473 -3.49 4.95 -15.72
CA SER A 473 -2.53 6.04 -15.95
C SER A 473 -3.22 7.40 -16.06
N TYR A 474 -4.35 7.49 -16.78
CA TYR A 474 -5.16 8.71 -16.85
C TYR A 474 -5.71 9.11 -15.47
N GLN A 475 -6.25 8.17 -14.68
CA GLN A 475 -6.79 8.44 -13.35
C GLN A 475 -5.72 8.94 -12.38
N ILE A 476 -4.49 8.45 -12.50
CA ILE A 476 -3.35 8.92 -11.71
C ILE A 476 -2.88 10.31 -12.17
N LEU A 477 -2.75 10.54 -13.48
CA LEU A 477 -2.09 11.74 -14.03
C LEU A 477 -3.01 12.95 -14.24
N ALA A 478 -4.28 12.74 -14.58
CA ALA A 478 -5.21 13.83 -14.90
C ALA A 478 -5.47 14.82 -13.73
N PRO A 479 -5.50 14.41 -12.45
CA PRO A 479 -5.51 15.33 -11.30
C PRO A 479 -4.29 16.26 -11.27
N HIS A 480 -3.13 15.76 -11.70
CA HIS A 480 -1.86 16.50 -11.71
C HIS A 480 -1.59 17.25 -13.02
N ARG A 481 -2.57 17.36 -13.93
CA ARG A 481 -2.38 17.99 -15.27
C ARG A 481 -1.76 19.39 -15.24
N GLY A 482 -2.06 20.20 -14.22
CA GLY A 482 -1.50 21.55 -14.09
C GLY A 482 0.00 21.54 -13.82
N ARG A 483 0.46 20.55 -13.03
CA ARG A 483 1.88 20.31 -12.75
C ARG A 483 2.58 19.78 -14.00
N LEU A 484 1.99 18.81 -14.69
CA LEU A 484 2.53 18.28 -15.94
C LEU A 484 2.69 19.37 -17.00
N LEU A 485 1.71 20.27 -17.16
CA LEU A 485 1.79 21.39 -18.10
C LEU A 485 2.88 22.42 -17.77
N ALA A 486 3.31 22.51 -16.51
CA ALA A 486 4.34 23.45 -16.06
C ALA A 486 5.75 22.84 -16.03
N GLU A 487 5.87 21.55 -15.73
CA GLU A 487 7.15 20.88 -15.42
C GLU A 487 7.61 19.85 -16.46
N ALA A 488 6.74 19.37 -17.36
CA ALA A 488 7.08 18.27 -18.26
C ALA A 488 7.83 18.74 -19.52
N VAL A 489 8.83 17.97 -19.91
CA VAL A 489 9.61 18.17 -21.14
C VAL A 489 8.99 17.33 -22.25
N VAL A 490 8.60 17.96 -23.36
CA VAL A 490 8.11 17.25 -24.56
C VAL A 490 9.30 16.58 -25.26
N LEU A 491 9.19 15.28 -25.50
CA LEU A 491 10.24 14.49 -26.15
C LEU A 491 10.06 14.48 -27.67
N PRO A 492 11.14 14.61 -28.46
CA PRO A 492 11.06 14.43 -29.92
C PRO A 492 10.79 12.96 -30.23
N ARG A 493 9.79 12.69 -31.08
CA ARG A 493 9.57 11.34 -31.61
C ARG A 493 10.46 11.15 -32.84
N PRO A 494 11.34 10.13 -32.90
CA PRO A 494 12.16 9.89 -34.08
C PRO A 494 11.26 9.54 -35.27
N SER A 495 11.32 10.36 -36.32
CA SER A 495 10.48 10.25 -37.51
C SER A 495 11.06 9.26 -38.52
N THR A 496 11.08 7.97 -38.20
CA THR A 496 11.49 6.90 -39.13
C THR A 496 10.38 6.58 -40.15
N PHE A 497 10.13 7.52 -41.06
CA PHE A 497 9.26 7.30 -42.23
C PHE A 497 10.12 6.95 -43.45
N GLU A 498 10.55 5.69 -43.56
CA GLU A 498 11.12 5.19 -44.82
C GLU A 498 10.01 5.03 -45.87
N LEU A 499 9.97 5.96 -46.83
CA LEU A 499 9.21 5.80 -48.06
C LEU A 499 9.85 4.70 -48.91
N ARG A 500 9.44 3.44 -48.70
CA ARG A 500 9.71 2.37 -49.68
C ARG A 500 9.01 2.73 -50.99
N PRO A 501 9.75 2.82 -52.13
CA PRO A 501 9.11 2.99 -53.43
C PRO A 501 8.12 1.85 -53.66
N CYS A 502 6.86 2.18 -53.92
CA CYS A 502 5.89 1.18 -54.31
C CYS A 502 6.23 0.75 -55.74
N GLU A 503 6.51 -0.54 -55.96
CA GLU A 503 6.70 -1.04 -57.33
C GLU A 503 5.46 -0.70 -58.17
N PRO A 504 5.63 -0.17 -59.39
CA PRO A 504 4.50 0.26 -60.19
C PRO A 504 3.60 -0.94 -60.50
N ILE A 505 2.33 -0.86 -60.07
CA ILE A 505 1.33 -1.88 -60.35
C ILE A 505 1.11 -1.94 -61.87
N VAL A 506 1.76 -2.91 -62.53
CA VAL A 506 1.59 -3.16 -63.95
C VAL A 506 0.17 -3.69 -64.16
N ALA A 507 -0.71 -2.82 -64.65
CA ALA A 507 -2.11 -3.15 -64.88
C ALA A 507 -2.25 -4.18 -66.02
N ALA A 508 -2.28 -5.46 -65.65
CA ALA A 508 -2.61 -6.54 -66.58
C ALA A 508 -4.03 -6.33 -67.13
N ARG A 509 -4.13 -5.96 -68.42
CA ARG A 509 -5.40 -5.90 -69.14
C ARG A 509 -6.05 -7.28 -69.10
N ARG A 510 -7.24 -7.38 -68.50
CA ARG A 510 -8.07 -8.58 -68.58
C ARG A 510 -8.94 -8.50 -69.82
N ASP A 511 -8.55 -9.21 -70.87
CA ASP A 511 -9.46 -9.50 -71.97
C ASP A 511 -10.62 -10.39 -71.48
N SER A 512 -11.81 -10.13 -71.99
CA SER A 512 -13.07 -10.65 -71.47
C SER A 512 -13.47 -11.99 -72.10
N ALA A 513 -13.50 -13.07 -71.32
CA ALA A 513 -14.16 -14.33 -71.69
C ALA A 513 -14.72 -15.09 -70.47
N ALA A 514 -15.96 -15.56 -70.61
CA ALA A 514 -16.67 -16.61 -69.85
C ALA A 514 -16.37 -16.83 -68.34
N GLY A 515 -17.35 -16.50 -67.48
CA GLY A 515 -17.34 -16.86 -66.06
C GLY A 515 -18.05 -18.21 -65.75
N PRO A 516 -17.61 -18.98 -64.74
CA PRO A 516 -18.26 -20.24 -64.33
C PRO A 516 -19.42 -20.03 -63.35
N ALA A 517 -20.34 -20.99 -63.30
CA ALA A 517 -21.63 -20.90 -62.62
C ALA A 517 -21.58 -21.04 -61.07
N ARG A 518 -22.60 -20.49 -60.39
CA ARG A 518 -22.78 -20.59 -58.93
C ARG A 518 -23.22 -21.99 -58.49
N PRO A 519 -22.70 -22.53 -57.37
CA PRO A 519 -23.19 -23.78 -56.78
C PRO A 519 -24.56 -23.61 -56.08
N ARG A 520 -25.36 -24.68 -56.09
CA ARG A 520 -26.70 -24.74 -55.47
C ARG A 520 -26.63 -24.92 -53.93
N ARG A 521 -27.65 -24.42 -53.22
CA ARG A 521 -27.87 -24.67 -51.78
C ARG A 521 -28.40 -26.09 -51.54
N ILE A 522 -28.00 -26.70 -50.43
CA ILE A 522 -28.57 -27.94 -49.87
C ILE A 522 -29.34 -27.56 -48.58
N PRO A 523 -30.55 -28.11 -48.32
CA PRO A 523 -31.32 -27.81 -47.11
C PRO A 523 -30.87 -28.68 -45.91
N ALA A 524 -31.02 -28.14 -44.70
CA ALA A 524 -30.66 -28.83 -43.46
C ALA A 524 -31.75 -29.85 -43.04
N ALA A 525 -31.32 -31.06 -42.67
CA ALA A 525 -32.17 -32.05 -42.02
C ALA A 525 -32.18 -31.86 -40.49
N GLN A 526 -33.31 -32.15 -39.86
CA GLN A 526 -33.50 -32.05 -38.41
C GLN A 526 -33.01 -33.32 -37.71
N THR A 527 -32.33 -33.17 -36.57
CA THR A 527 -31.98 -34.28 -35.67
C THR A 527 -32.46 -33.94 -34.26
N PRO A 528 -33.27 -34.80 -33.60
CA PRO A 528 -33.82 -34.50 -32.27
C PRO A 528 -32.84 -34.81 -31.12
N LEU A 529 -33.06 -34.15 -29.98
CA LEU A 529 -32.36 -34.36 -28.71
C LEU A 529 -32.80 -35.67 -28.03
N PRO A 530 -31.89 -36.40 -27.34
CA PRO A 530 -32.25 -37.43 -26.39
C PRO A 530 -32.31 -36.93 -24.94
N LEU A 531 -33.26 -37.49 -24.19
CA LEU A 531 -33.32 -37.62 -22.73
C LEU A 531 -32.98 -39.10 -22.39
N PHE A 532 -32.70 -39.54 -21.16
CA PHE A 532 -32.72 -38.96 -19.81
C PHE A 532 -31.72 -39.79 -18.93
N GLU A 533 -31.37 -39.33 -17.71
CA GLU A 533 -30.77 -40.13 -16.61
C GLU A 533 -29.31 -40.64 -16.84
N PHE A 534 -28.41 -40.73 -15.86
CA PHE A 534 -28.45 -40.54 -14.40
C PHE A 534 -27.46 -39.44 -13.93
#